data_AF-A0ABC8RIH6-F1
#
_entry.id   AF-A0ABC8RIH6-F1
#
_cell.length_a   1.000
_cell.length_b   1.000
_cell.length_c   1.000
_cell.angle_alpha   90.00
_cell.angle_beta   90.00
_cell.angle_gamma   90.00
#
_symmetry.space_group_name_H-M   'P 1'
#
loop_
_entity.id
_entity.type
_entity.pdbx_description
1 polymer ?
#
loop_
_entity_poly.entity_id
_entity_poly.type
_entity_poly.pdbx_seq_one_letter_code
_entity_poly.pdbx_strand_id
1 'polypeptide(L)' 'MASLIGVMPAVIVRQRKPWRRKDGVFMYFEDNAGVIVNPKGEMKGSAITGPIGKECADLWPRIASAANAIV' A
#
# COMPACT_ATOMS: atom_id res chain seq x y z
N MET A 1 -20.51 13.75 8.68
CA MET A 1 -21.31 12.50 8.72
C MET A 1 -20.35 11.33 8.73
N ALA A 2 -19.98 10.91 9.93
CA ALA A 2 -19.04 9.82 10.16
C ALA A 2 -19.71 8.47 9.84
N SER A 3 -18.96 7.55 9.24
CA SER A 3 -19.36 6.16 9.06
C SER A 3 -19.53 5.51 10.43
N LEU A 4 -20.78 5.47 10.91
CA LEU A 4 -21.19 4.90 12.21
C LEU A 4 -21.22 3.36 12.23
N ILE A 5 -20.73 2.71 11.17
CA ILE A 5 -20.52 1.26 11.06
C ILE A 5 -19.30 1.11 10.13
N GLY A 6 -18.12 0.97 10.76
CA GLY A 6 -16.85 1.45 10.23
C GLY A 6 -16.17 0.55 9.21
N VAL A 7 -16.74 0.41 8.01
CA VAL A 7 -16.01 -0.15 6.86
C VAL A 7 -15.15 0.95 6.24
N MET A 8 -13.84 0.73 6.18
CA MET A 8 -12.90 1.66 5.55
C MET A 8 -12.19 0.99 4.38
N PRO A 9 -12.03 1.68 3.24
CA PRO A 9 -11.19 1.17 2.18
C PRO A 9 -9.71 1.19 2.60
N ALA A 10 -8.95 0.23 2.09
CA ALA A 10 -7.52 0.13 2.31
C ALA A 10 -6.82 -0.32 1.03
N VAL A 11 -5.57 0.08 0.89
CA VAL A 11 -4.67 -0.35 -0.19
C VAL A 11 -3.65 -1.30 0.39
N ILE A 12 -3.50 -2.48 -0.21
CA ILE A 12 -2.45 -3.43 0.16
C ILE A 12 -1.11 -2.93 -0.41
N VAL A 13 -0.15 -2.70 0.47
CA VAL A 13 1.18 -2.16 0.12
C VAL A 13 2.29 -3.21 0.21
N ARG A 14 2.05 -4.29 0.97
CA ARG A 14 2.94 -5.45 1.07
C ARG A 14 2.14 -6.75 1.11
N GLN A 15 2.66 -7.77 0.43
CA GLN A 15 2.11 -9.11 0.37
C GLN A 15 3.21 -10.15 0.57
N ARG A 16 2.97 -11.11 1.47
CA ARG A 16 3.89 -12.23 1.75
C ARG A 16 3.82 -13.33 0.69
N LYS A 17 2.68 -13.50 0.03
CA LYS A 17 2.57 -14.40 -1.12
C LYS A 17 3.43 -13.84 -2.27
N PRO A 18 4.36 -14.62 -2.84
CA PRO A 18 5.17 -14.14 -3.96
C PRO A 18 4.35 -13.88 -5.21
N TRP A 19 4.68 -12.80 -5.92
CA TRP A 19 4.17 -12.47 -7.25
C TRP A 19 5.33 -12.27 -8.24
N ARG A 20 5.02 -12.36 -9.54
CA ARG A 20 6.00 -12.25 -10.62
C ARG A 20 5.97 -10.86 -11.24
N ARG A 21 7.15 -10.24 -11.34
CA ARG A 21 7.36 -8.97 -12.07
C ARG A 21 7.53 -9.20 -13.57
N LYS A 22 7.39 -8.12 -14.34
CA LYS A 22 7.51 -8.15 -15.82
C LYS A 22 8.90 -8.62 -16.28
N ASP A 23 9.93 -8.34 -15.50
CA ASP A 23 11.32 -8.80 -15.72
C ASP A 23 11.52 -10.29 -15.40
N GLY A 24 10.50 -10.97 -14.86
CA GLY A 24 10.53 -12.39 -14.53
C GLY A 24 10.93 -12.70 -13.09
N VAL A 25 11.35 -11.70 -12.31
CA VAL A 25 11.73 -11.89 -10.90
C VAL A 25 10.48 -12.13 -10.05
N PHE A 26 10.57 -13.06 -9.10
CA PHE A 26 9.56 -13.22 -8.07
C PHE A 26 9.92 -12.35 -6.86
N MET A 27 8.95 -11.58 -6.39
CA MET A 27 9.10 -10.72 -5.23
C MET A 27 8.07 -11.09 -4.17
N TYR A 28 8.44 -10.91 -2.90
CA TYR A 28 7.56 -11.04 -1.74
C TYR A 28 8.09 -10.17 -0.60
N PHE A 29 7.21 -9.85 0.34
CA PHE A 29 7.57 -9.18 1.59
C PHE A 29 7.56 -10.17 2.77
N GLU A 30 8.21 -9.81 3.87
CA GLU A 30 8.20 -10.60 5.10
C GLU A 30 6.79 -10.69 5.70
N ASP A 31 6.03 -9.60 5.62
CA ASP A 31 4.70 -9.43 6.19
C ASP A 31 3.64 -9.00 5.15
N ASN A 32 2.39 -9.01 5.56
CA ASN A 32 1.29 -8.36 4.83
C ASN A 32 0.99 -7.02 5.49
N ALA A 33 0.84 -5.97 4.69
CA ALA A 33 0.51 -4.64 5.20
C ALA A 33 -0.46 -3.90 4.28
N GLY A 34 -1.31 -3.08 4.89
CA GLY A 34 -2.27 -2.23 4.21
C GLY A 34 -2.32 -0.82 4.80
N VAL A 35 -2.64 0.14 3.94
CA VAL A 35 -2.79 1.56 4.30
C VAL A 35 -4.25 1.95 4.17
N ILE A 36 -4.82 2.51 5.24
CA ILE A 36 -6.20 3.00 5.24
C ILE A 36 -6.29 4.26 4.39
N VAL A 37 -7.25 4.28 3.48
CA VAL A 37 -7.51 5.40 2.58
C VAL A 37 -8.94 5.90 2.73
N ASN A 38 -9.23 7.06 2.13
CA ASN A 38 -10.58 7.51 1.87
C ASN A 38 -11.05 7.00 0.49
N PRO A 39 -12.34 7.18 0.13
CA PRO A 39 -12.85 6.76 -1.18
C PRO A 39 -12.19 7.45 -2.39
N LYS A 40 -11.44 8.54 -2.18
CA LYS A 40 -10.65 9.23 -3.23
C LYS A 40 -9.23 8.67 -3.36
N GLY A 41 -8.85 7.68 -2.54
CA GLY A 41 -7.51 7.10 -2.54
C GLY A 41 -6.48 7.88 -1.73
N GLU A 42 -6.91 8.89 -0.96
CA GLU A 42 -5.99 9.66 -0.11
C GLU A 42 -5.79 8.92 1.21
N MET A 43 -4.54 8.86 1.66
CA MET A 43 -4.18 8.22 2.91
C MET A 43 -4.80 8.98 4.10
N LYS A 44 -5.39 8.24 5.05
CA LYS A 44 -5.89 8.81 6.30
C LYS A 44 -4.79 9.05 7.35
N GLY A 45 -3.68 8.30 7.26
CA GLY A 45 -2.51 8.48 8.12
C GLY A 45 -1.51 9.52 7.59
N SER A 46 -0.40 9.71 8.31
CA SER A 46 0.66 10.68 7.96
C SER A 46 1.97 10.06 7.46
N ALA A 47 2.23 8.79 7.76
CA ALA A 47 3.46 8.09 7.36
C ALA A 47 3.26 6.58 7.23
N ILE A 48 4.10 5.93 6.41
CA ILE A 48 4.12 4.47 6.24
C ILE A 48 5.42 3.90 6.81
N THR A 49 5.31 2.93 7.70
CA THR A 49 6.46 2.22 8.25
C THR A 49 6.89 1.08 7.33
N GLY A 50 8.18 1.06 7.01
CA GLY A 50 8.79 0.05 6.14
C GLY A 50 8.59 0.33 4.65
N PRO A 51 9.09 -0.57 3.79
CA PRO A 51 9.00 -0.42 2.35
C PRO A 51 7.57 -0.66 1.83
N ILE A 52 7.32 -0.17 0.63
CA ILE A 52 6.13 -0.51 -0.18
C ILE A 52 6.55 -1.09 -1.52
N GLY A 53 5.68 -1.89 -2.15
CA GLY A 53 5.93 -2.40 -3.49
C GLY A 53 5.85 -1.30 -4.56
N LYS A 54 6.75 -1.34 -5.54
CA LYS A 54 6.77 -0.44 -6.70
C LYS A 54 5.44 -0.40 -7.43
N GLU A 55 4.79 -1.55 -7.58
CA GLU A 55 3.48 -1.69 -8.20
C GLU A 55 2.40 -0.89 -7.45
N CYS A 56 2.49 -0.79 -6.12
CA CYS A 56 1.62 0.08 -5.33
C CYS A 56 1.99 1.55 -5.51
N ALA A 57 3.28 1.88 -5.55
CA ALA A 57 3.75 3.26 -5.70
C ALA A 57 3.32 3.86 -7.05
N ASP A 58 3.39 3.07 -8.13
CA ASP A 58 3.00 3.48 -9.48
C ASP A 58 1.49 3.78 -9.58
N LEU A 59 0.66 3.10 -8.79
CA LEU A 59 -0.79 3.27 -8.78
C LEU A 59 -1.28 4.35 -7.81
N TRP A 60 -0.56 4.58 -6.70
CA TRP A 60 -1.01 5.44 -5.60
C TRP A 60 0.03 6.51 -5.24
N PRO A 61 0.11 7.63 -5.98
CA PRO A 61 1.14 8.66 -5.80
C PRO A 61 1.19 9.25 -4.38
N ARG A 62 0.03 9.39 -3.72
CA ARG A 62 -0.04 9.89 -2.34
C ARG A 62 0.57 8.91 -1.34
N ILE A 63 0.36 7.61 -1.53
CA ILE A 63 0.98 6.56 -0.72
C ILE A 63 2.49 6.53 -0.98
N ALA A 64 2.90 6.60 -2.25
CA ALA A 64 4.31 6.65 -2.64
C ALA A 64 5.05 7.83 -1.98
N SER A 65 4.43 9.01 -1.96
CA SER A 65 5.03 10.21 -1.36
C SER A 65 5.24 10.13 0.16
N ALA A 66 4.54 9.21 0.85
CA ALA A 66 4.61 9.03 2.28
C ALA A 66 5.38 7.77 2.70
N ALA A 67 5.99 7.06 1.75
CA ALA A 67 6.77 5.86 2.00
C ALA A 67 8.26 6.20 2.13
N ASN A 68 8.93 5.55 3.08
CA ASN A 68 10.37 5.73 3.31
C ASN A 68 11.24 4.96 2.30
N ALA A 69 10.70 3.90 1.69
CA ALA A 69 11.38 3.09 0.70
C ALA A 69 10.38 2.44 -0.26
N ILE A 70 10.78 2.30 -1.52
CA ILE A 70 10.02 1.64 -2.58
C ILE A 70 10.89 0.51 -3.14
N VAL A 71 10.33 -0.70 -3.21
CA VAL A 71 11.03 -1.92 -3.65
C VAL A 71 10.32 -2.53 -4.84
#